data_AF-A0A3G4RUT3-F1
#
_entry.id   AF-A0A3G4RUT3-F1
#
_cell.length_a   1.000
_cell.length_b   1.000
_cell.length_c   1.000
_cell.angle_alpha   90.00
_cell.angle_beta   90.00
_cell.angle_gamma   90.00
#
_symmetry.space_group_name_H-M   'P 1'
#
loop_
_entity.id
_entity.type
_entity.pdbx_description
1 polymer ?
#
loop_
_entity_poly.entity_id
_entity_poly.type
_entity_poly.pdbx_seq_one_letter_code
_entity_poly.pdbx_strand_id
1 'polypeptide(L)'
;MDDALNAFDKFRNNLNKKYNIQDRMAISKALEAINQVHMAENFKLFSKAFGFTGKVIDRYDVAVELQKAVKTDNWRPFFVKLESLAAGRAASAVTAWAFSVMLGTPVGILGFAIIMAAVSALVNDKFIEQVNKLIGI
;
A
#
# COMPACT_ATOMS: atom_id res chain seq x y z
N MET A 1 0.74 14.75 4.17
CA MET A 1 -0.36 14.18 3.37
C MET A 1 -0.41 14.65 1.92
N ASP A 2 -0.61 15.94 1.62
CA ASP A 2 -0.97 16.40 0.27
C ASP A 2 0.10 16.10 -0.79
N ASP A 3 1.39 16.22 -0.44
CA ASP A 3 2.49 15.88 -1.34
C ASP A 3 2.51 14.38 -1.71
N ALA A 4 2.25 13.50 -0.74
CA ALA A 4 2.18 12.06 -0.96
C ALA A 4 1.01 11.71 -1.88
N LEU A 5 -0.16 12.30 -1.64
CA LEU A 5 -1.34 12.08 -2.49
C LEU A 5 -1.08 12.58 -3.92
N ASN A 6 -0.46 13.76 -4.07
CA ASN A 6 -0.10 14.31 -5.38
C ASN A 6 0.92 13.44 -6.14
N ALA A 7 1.94 12.92 -5.45
CA ALA A 7 2.92 12.02 -6.04
C ALA A 7 2.27 10.70 -6.48
N PHE A 8 1.40 10.14 -5.64
CA PHE A 8 0.64 8.95 -5.95
C PHE A 8 -0.36 9.17 -7.09
N ASP A 9 -0.99 10.34 -7.19
CA ASP A 9 -1.94 10.64 -8.26
C ASP A 9 -1.28 10.69 -9.63
N LYS A 10 -0.01 11.11 -9.73
CA LYS A 10 0.76 11.03 -10.98
C LYS A 10 0.94 9.57 -11.42
N PHE A 11 1.34 8.69 -10.50
CA PHE A 11 1.40 7.24 -10.73
C PHE A 11 0.02 6.68 -11.12
N ARG A 12 -0.99 7.01 -10.30
CA ARG A 12 -2.44 7.04 -10.55
C ARG A 12 -2.81 7.08 -12.02
N ASN A 13 -2.60 8.28 -12.54
CA ASN A 13 -3.06 8.68 -13.86
C ASN A 13 -2.34 7.92 -14.97
N ASN A 14 -1.05 7.59 -14.80
CA ASN A 14 -0.31 6.81 -15.79
C ASN A 14 -0.73 5.34 -15.79
N LEU A 15 -0.94 4.75 -14.61
CA LEU A 15 -1.47 3.40 -14.47
C LEU A 15 -2.84 3.29 -15.16
N ASN A 16 -3.71 4.27 -14.90
CA ASN A 16 -5.08 4.29 -15.42
C ASN A 16 -5.18 4.46 -16.94
N LYS A 17 -4.13 4.97 -17.60
CA LYS A 17 -4.05 5.04 -19.08
C LYS A 17 -3.76 3.68 -19.72
N LYS A 18 -3.04 2.81 -19.01
CA LYS A 18 -2.57 1.52 -19.52
C LYS A 18 -3.45 0.34 -19.07
N TYR A 19 -3.95 0.40 -17.84
CA TYR A 19 -4.70 -0.69 -17.20
C TYR A 19 -6.15 -0.32 -16.99
N ASN A 20 -7.04 -1.26 -17.31
CA ASN A 20 -8.47 -1.04 -17.32
C ASN A 20 -9.09 -1.32 -15.93
N ILE A 21 -10.41 -1.17 -15.83
CA ILE A 21 -11.16 -1.40 -14.58
C ILE A 21 -11.10 -2.87 -14.15
N GLN A 22 -11.04 -3.82 -15.09
CA GLN A 22 -10.98 -5.26 -14.76
C GLN A 22 -9.68 -5.62 -14.04
N ASP A 23 -8.56 -5.05 -14.48
CA ASP A 23 -7.26 -5.22 -13.80
C ASP A 23 -7.33 -4.75 -12.34
N ARG A 24 -7.97 -3.60 -12.08
CA ARG A 24 -8.16 -3.07 -10.72
C ARG A 24 -9.11 -3.93 -9.89
N MET A 25 -10.18 -4.43 -10.49
CA MET A 25 -11.10 -5.34 -9.80
C MET A 25 -10.42 -6.66 -9.40
N ALA A 26 -9.52 -7.18 -10.24
CA ALA A 26 -8.73 -8.37 -9.88
C ALA A 26 -7.84 -8.11 -8.65
N ILE A 27 -7.24 -6.93 -8.54
CA ILE A 27 -6.47 -6.52 -7.36
C ILE A 27 -7.38 -6.41 -6.13
N SER A 28 -8.52 -5.73 -6.25
CA SER A 28 -9.49 -5.62 -5.14
C SER A 28 -9.91 -7.00 -4.63
N LYS A 29 -10.21 -7.93 -5.54
CA LYS A 29 -10.59 -9.30 -5.20
C LYS A 29 -9.44 -10.09 -4.56
N ALA A 30 -8.22 -9.91 -5.03
CA ALA A 30 -7.05 -10.50 -4.36
C ALA A 30 -6.93 -9.98 -2.93
N LEU A 31 -7.07 -8.66 -2.73
CA LEU A 31 -7.00 -8.02 -1.41
C LEU A 31 -8.12 -8.47 -0.46
N GLU A 32 -9.27 -8.95 -0.94
CA GLU A 32 -10.33 -9.56 -0.09
C GLU A 32 -9.83 -10.83 0.64
N ALA A 33 -8.79 -11.50 0.11
CA ALA A 33 -8.19 -12.67 0.74
C ALA A 33 -7.28 -12.32 1.93
N ILE A 34 -7.07 -11.03 2.25
CA ILE A 34 -6.26 -10.61 3.39
C ILE A 34 -6.88 -11.13 4.69
N ASN A 35 -6.14 -12.02 5.35
CA ASN A 35 -6.49 -12.51 6.68
C ASN A 35 -5.87 -11.61 7.76
N GLN A 36 -6.70 -11.09 8.68
CA GLN A 36 -6.26 -10.21 9.75
C GLN A 36 -5.21 -10.83 10.68
N VAL A 37 -5.33 -12.12 10.99
CA VAL A 37 -4.42 -12.84 11.90
C VAL A 37 -3.04 -12.98 11.25
N HIS A 38 -2.96 -13.53 10.03
CA HIS A 38 -1.69 -13.67 9.31
C HIS A 38 -1.02 -12.33 9.06
N MET A 39 -1.80 -11.29 8.72
CA MET A 39 -1.27 -9.95 8.54
C MET A 39 -0.66 -9.40 9.84
N ALA A 40 -1.31 -9.63 10.99
CA ALA A 40 -0.78 -9.20 12.29
C ALA A 40 0.53 -9.93 12.65
N GLU A 41 0.62 -11.23 12.36
CA GLU A 41 1.81 -12.07 12.55
C GLU A 41 2.97 -11.61 11.66
N ASN A 42 2.74 -11.47 10.36
CA ASN A 42 3.73 -10.96 9.41
C ASN A 42 4.20 -9.56 9.80
N PHE A 43 3.29 -8.69 10.19
CA PHE A 43 3.68 -7.35 10.61
C PHE A 43 4.53 -7.39 11.87
N LYS A 44 4.21 -8.23 12.85
CA LYS A 44 5.05 -8.42 14.06
C LYS A 44 6.45 -8.90 13.68
N LEU A 45 6.56 -9.81 12.72
CA LEU A 45 7.84 -10.29 12.18
C LEU A 45 8.64 -9.14 11.55
N PHE A 46 8.05 -8.39 10.62
CA PHE A 46 8.72 -7.27 9.96
C PHE A 46 9.02 -6.10 10.89
N SER A 47 8.17 -5.86 11.89
CA SER A 47 8.42 -4.84 12.91
C SER A 47 9.70 -5.13 13.69
N LYS A 48 9.88 -6.38 14.11
CA LYS A 48 11.12 -6.83 14.75
C LYS A 48 12.32 -6.68 13.81
N ALA A 49 12.17 -7.10 12.54
CA ALA A 49 13.23 -7.00 11.54
C ALA A 49 13.66 -5.54 11.27
N PHE A 50 12.71 -4.60 11.30
CA PHE A 50 12.97 -3.17 11.11
C PHE A 50 13.21 -2.40 12.42
N GLY A 51 13.42 -3.09 13.53
CA GLY A 51 13.85 -2.49 14.79
C GLY A 51 12.80 -1.66 15.52
N PHE A 52 11.51 -1.87 15.28
CA PHE A 52 10.45 -1.18 16.01
C PHE A 52 9.49 -2.16 16.70
N THR A 53 9.17 -1.88 17.96
CA THR A 53 8.19 -2.61 18.75
C THR A 53 7.37 -1.61 19.54
N GLY A 54 6.04 -1.63 19.40
CA GLY A 54 5.18 -0.70 20.11
C GLY A 54 3.71 -1.04 19.92
N LYS A 55 2.82 -0.32 20.62
CA LYS A 55 1.37 -0.43 20.39
C LYS A 55 1.10 -0.11 18.93
N VAL A 56 0.30 -0.96 18.29
CA VAL A 56 0.06 -0.86 16.86
C VAL A 56 -1.36 -0.39 16.64
N ILE A 57 -1.47 0.63 15.80
CA ILE A 57 -2.71 1.15 15.23
C ILE A 57 -3.41 0.02 14.46
N ASP A 58 -4.70 0.15 14.22
CA ASP A 58 -5.46 -0.81 13.44
C ASP A 58 -4.89 -0.92 12.00
N ARG A 59 -3.97 -1.87 11.81
CA ARG A 59 -3.25 -2.13 10.55
C ARG A 59 -4.16 -2.75 9.51
N TYR A 60 -5.18 -3.47 9.97
CA TYR A 60 -6.14 -4.13 9.12
C TYR A 60 -7.05 -3.10 8.45
N ASP A 61 -7.45 -2.04 9.18
CA ASP A 61 -8.17 -0.91 8.60
C ASP A 61 -7.46 -0.31 7.37
N VAL A 62 -6.12 -0.24 7.39
CA VAL A 62 -5.35 0.28 6.25
C VAL A 62 -5.52 -0.62 5.01
N ALA A 63 -5.58 -1.94 5.19
CA ALA A 63 -5.85 -2.88 4.10
C ALA A 63 -7.30 -2.80 3.61
N VAL A 64 -8.26 -2.59 4.51
CA VAL A 64 -9.66 -2.36 4.16
C VAL A 64 -9.82 -1.07 3.33
N GLU A 65 -9.17 0.02 3.73
CA GLU A 65 -9.19 1.25 2.94
C GLU A 65 -8.44 1.12 1.61
N LEU A 66 -7.40 0.29 1.52
CA LEU A 66 -6.77 -0.04 0.24
C LEU A 66 -7.76 -0.75 -0.70
N GLN A 67 -8.49 -1.75 -0.20
CA GLN A 67 -9.53 -2.45 -0.99
C GLN A 67 -10.57 -1.46 -1.52
N LYS A 68 -11.07 -0.57 -0.65
CA LYS A 68 -12.03 0.47 -1.03
C LYS A 68 -11.45 1.44 -2.06
N ALA A 69 -10.20 1.87 -1.88
CA ALA A 69 -9.54 2.80 -2.79
C ALA A 69 -9.37 2.19 -4.20
N VAL A 70 -8.92 0.93 -4.28
CA VAL A 70 -8.81 0.21 -5.57
C VAL A 70 -10.16 0.07 -6.27
N LYS A 71 -11.24 -0.17 -5.51
CA LYS A 71 -12.59 -0.36 -6.06
C LYS A 71 -13.30 0.94 -6.45
N THR A 72 -13.12 2.00 -5.67
CA THR A 72 -13.87 3.26 -5.80
C THR A 72 -13.06 4.41 -6.39
N ASP A 73 -11.76 4.21 -6.57
CA ASP A 73 -10.79 5.23 -6.98
C ASP A 73 -10.70 6.44 -6.02
N ASN A 74 -11.16 6.27 -4.78
CA ASN A 74 -11.05 7.26 -3.71
C ASN A 74 -9.90 6.92 -2.76
N TRP A 75 -8.75 7.58 -2.95
CA TRP A 75 -7.51 7.25 -2.26
C TRP A 75 -7.28 8.03 -0.96
N ARG A 76 -8.00 9.12 -0.74
CA ARG A 76 -7.78 9.99 0.41
C ARG A 76 -7.97 9.28 1.77
N PRO A 77 -9.02 8.47 2.00
CA PRO A 77 -9.18 7.72 3.25
C PRO A 77 -8.04 6.73 3.51
N PHE A 78 -7.56 6.06 2.46
CA PHE A 78 -6.42 5.15 2.54
C PHE A 78 -5.15 5.87 2.97
N PHE A 79 -4.82 7.00 2.34
CA PHE A 79 -3.63 7.78 2.72
C PHE A 79 -3.70 8.34 4.14
N VAL A 80 -4.89 8.74 4.62
CA VAL A 80 -5.08 9.18 6.02
C VAL A 80 -4.76 8.05 7.00
N LYS A 81 -5.25 6.83 6.74
CA LYS A 81 -4.95 5.66 7.58
C LYS A 81 -3.48 5.23 7.48
N LEU A 82 -2.90 5.30 6.28
CA LEU A 82 -1.50 4.95 6.05
C LEU A 82 -0.53 5.94 6.71
N GLU A 83 -0.84 7.24 6.70
CA GLU A 83 -0.09 8.28 7.41
C GLU A 83 -0.21 8.15 8.93
N SER A 84 -1.40 7.78 9.43
CA SER A 84 -1.60 7.45 10.85
C SER A 84 -0.70 6.27 11.28
N LEU A 85 -0.58 5.24 10.44
CA LEU A 85 0.35 4.12 10.67
C LEU A 85 1.82 4.57 10.70
N ALA A 86 2.18 5.57 9.89
CA ALA A 86 3.52 6.15 9.81
C ALA A 86 3.86 7.06 11.02
N ALA A 87 2.86 7.59 11.73
CA ALA A 87 3.05 8.57 12.79
C ALA A 87 4.03 8.07 13.87
N GLY A 88 5.15 8.79 14.01
CA GLY A 88 6.21 8.51 14.99
C GLY A 88 7.18 7.36 14.66
N ARG A 89 7.02 6.66 13.53
CA ARG A 89 7.90 5.54 13.07
C ARG A 89 8.25 5.59 11.57
N ALA A 90 7.82 6.66 10.90
CA ALA A 90 8.03 7.10 9.51
C ALA A 90 7.92 5.99 8.46
N ALA A 91 9.04 5.51 7.93
CA ALA A 91 9.04 4.57 6.80
C ALA A 91 8.89 3.11 7.23
N SER A 92 9.44 2.73 8.39
CA SER A 92 9.57 1.33 8.81
C SER A 92 8.21 0.65 9.01
N ALA A 93 7.25 1.37 9.61
CA ALA A 93 5.91 0.86 9.87
C ALA A 93 5.10 0.65 8.58
N VAL A 94 5.18 1.62 7.66
CA VAL A 94 4.51 1.55 6.35
C VAL A 94 5.11 0.43 5.50
N THR A 95 6.43 0.28 5.51
CA THR A 95 7.13 -0.81 4.82
C THR A 95 6.79 -2.19 5.40
N ALA A 96 6.76 -2.31 6.74
CA ALA A 96 6.31 -3.55 7.40
C ALA A 96 4.89 -3.93 7.01
N TRP A 97 3.99 -2.94 6.95
CA TRP A 97 2.62 -3.16 6.50
C TRP A 97 2.55 -3.63 5.06
N ALA A 98 3.28 -3.00 4.15
CA ALA A 98 3.32 -3.41 2.75
C ALA A 98 3.79 -4.86 2.60
N PHE A 99 4.87 -5.26 3.26
CA PHE A 99 5.34 -6.66 3.21
C PHE A 99 4.34 -7.62 3.85
N SER A 100 3.62 -7.20 4.90
CA SER A 100 2.60 -8.03 5.54
C SER A 100 1.42 -8.32 4.62
N VAL A 101 0.99 -7.31 3.85
CA VAL A 101 -0.06 -7.46 2.82
C VAL A 101 0.43 -8.36 1.69
N MET A 102 1.64 -8.12 1.18
CA MET A 102 2.16 -8.84 0.02
C MET A 102 2.45 -10.32 0.30
N LEU A 103 2.93 -10.67 1.50
CA LEU A 103 3.13 -12.09 1.87
C LEU A 103 1.81 -12.82 2.16
N GLY A 104 0.79 -12.10 2.60
CA GLY A 104 -0.51 -12.69 2.95
C GLY A 104 -1.43 -12.93 1.75
N THR A 105 -1.08 -12.42 0.56
CA THR A 105 -2.08 -12.20 -0.49
C THR A 105 -1.48 -12.26 -1.91
N PRO A 106 -2.07 -13.00 -2.86
CA PRO A 106 -1.59 -13.08 -4.24
C PRO A 106 -2.00 -11.85 -5.08
N VAL A 107 -1.50 -10.66 -4.71
CA VAL A 107 -1.91 -9.37 -5.32
C VAL A 107 -1.43 -9.15 -6.77
N GLY A 108 -0.52 -9.99 -7.26
CA GLY A 108 0.07 -9.86 -8.60
C GLY A 108 0.93 -8.61 -8.78
N ILE A 109 1.48 -8.43 -9.99
CA ILE A 109 2.43 -7.35 -10.29
C ILE A 109 1.81 -5.95 -10.18
N LEU A 110 0.52 -5.81 -10.50
CA LEU A 110 -0.18 -4.53 -10.42
C LEU A 110 -0.54 -4.16 -8.98
N GLY A 111 -1.02 -5.12 -8.19
CA GLY A 111 -1.26 -4.87 -6.77
C GLY A 111 0.04 -4.57 -6.02
N PHE A 112 1.12 -5.26 -6.36
CA PHE A 112 2.47 -4.93 -5.91
C PHE A 112 2.85 -3.48 -6.25
N ALA A 113 2.67 -3.07 -7.51
CA ALA A 113 3.02 -1.72 -7.94
C ALA A 113 2.20 -0.64 -7.21
N ILE A 114 0.89 -0.85 -7.03
CA ILE A 114 0.02 0.09 -6.27
C ILE A 114 0.50 0.23 -4.82
N ILE A 115 0.76 -0.89 -4.14
CA ILE A 115 1.21 -0.89 -2.74
C ILE A 115 2.56 -0.17 -2.64
N MET A 116 3.51 -0.50 -3.52
CA MET A 116 4.84 0.11 -3.52
C MET A 116 4.81 1.60 -3.88
N ALA A 117 3.96 2.02 -4.82
CA ALA A 117 3.77 3.43 -5.14
C ALA A 117 3.21 4.21 -3.94
N ALA A 118 2.25 3.64 -3.20
CA ALA A 118 1.70 4.27 -2.00
C ALA A 118 2.74 4.40 -0.87
N VAL A 119 3.53 3.36 -0.63
CA VAL A 119 4.66 3.41 0.33
C VAL A 119 5.67 4.47 -0.10
N SER A 120 6.05 4.46 -1.38
CA SER A 120 7.03 5.40 -1.96
C SER A 120 6.57 6.84 -1.81
N ALA A 121 5.29 7.12 -2.06
CA ALA A 121 4.71 8.45 -1.90
C ALA A 121 4.85 9.02 -0.47
N LEU A 122 4.88 8.17 0.56
CA LEU A 122 5.09 8.59 1.95
C LEU A 122 6.57 8.64 2.38
N VAL A 123 7.44 7.90 1.69
CA VAL A 123 8.85 7.75 2.09
C VAL A 123 9.76 8.61 1.22
N ASN A 124 9.71 8.43 -0.10
CA ASN A 124 10.51 9.13 -1.09
C ASN A 124 9.91 8.93 -2.49
N ASP A 125 9.50 10.01 -3.13
CA ASP A 125 8.88 10.02 -4.45
C ASP A 125 9.77 9.43 -5.56
N LYS A 126 11.11 9.45 -5.40
CA LYS A 126 12.06 8.82 -6.33
C LYS A 126 11.80 7.32 -6.53
N PHE A 127 11.24 6.64 -5.55
CA PHE A 127 10.92 5.22 -5.68
C PHE A 127 9.70 4.98 -6.58
N ILE A 128 8.81 5.96 -6.75
CA ILE A 128 7.67 5.85 -7.68
C ILE A 128 8.16 5.69 -9.13
N GLU A 129 9.25 6.35 -9.51
CA GLU A 129 9.83 6.18 -10.85
C GLU A 129 10.34 4.75 -11.10
N GLN A 130 10.85 4.09 -10.06
CA GLN A 130 11.29 2.70 -10.16
C GLN A 130 10.08 1.77 -10.31
N VAL A 131 8.99 2.04 -9.58
CA VAL A 131 7.73 1.31 -9.73
C VAL A 131 7.16 1.49 -11.13
N ASN A 132 7.14 2.72 -11.65
CA ASN A 132 6.71 3.03 -13.02
C ASN A 132 7.46 2.19 -14.07
N LYS A 133 8.79 2.15 -13.98
CA LYS A 133 9.64 1.35 -14.87
C LYS A 133 9.32 -0.14 -14.78
N LEU A 134 9.06 -0.66 -13.58
CA LEU A 134 8.78 -2.08 -13.34
C LEU A 134 7.49 -2.56 -14.03
N ILE A 135 6.48 -1.69 -14.17
CA ILE A 135 5.23 -2.00 -14.89
C ILE A 135 5.15 -1.33 -16.27
N GLY A 136 6.21 -0.64 -16.70
CA GLY A 136 6.34 0.02 -17.99
C GLY A 136 5.33 1.15 -18.23
N ILE A 137 5.20 2.09 -17.28
CA ILE A 137 4.41 3.33 -17.40
C ILE A 137 5.25 4.57 -17.10
#